data_AF-A0AAU8KB82-F1
#
_entry.id   AF-A0AAU8KB82-F1
#
_cell.length_a   1.000
_cell.length_b   1.000
_cell.length_c   1.000
_cell.angle_alpha   90.00
_cell.angle_beta   90.00
_cell.angle_gamma   90.00
#
_symmetry.space_group_name_H-M   'P 1'
#
loop_
_entity.id
_entity.type
_entity.pdbx_description
1 polymer ?
#
loop_
_entity_poly.entity_id
_entity_poly.type
_entity_poly.pdbx_seq_one_letter_code
_entity_poly.pdbx_strand_id
1 'polypeptide(L)'
;MRIELIDLDKHPLVVAVEADGTMVVHSRGICGERAAEVLRSAASALEAGHPPYPCTPGVPGPVGPSAGEGWYVSDLTWSDSSGRVWDLRESYRSAGNLLWHWTGQVDRRGVPLMSTGTGSVVQSLDVVLALYAPLVVAGGRG
;
A
#
# COMPACT_ATOMS: atom_id res chain seq x y z
N MET A 1 -15.41 23.43 20.71
CA MET A 1 -14.41 22.45 20.23
C MET A 1 -15.06 21.65 19.11
N ARG A 2 -14.63 21.83 17.86
CA ARG A 2 -15.14 21.09 16.70
C ARG A 2 -14.19 19.92 16.46
N ILE A 3 -14.66 18.69 16.67
CA ILE A 3 -13.93 17.50 16.22
C ILE A 3 -14.25 17.37 14.73
N GLU A 4 -13.32 17.76 13.88
CA GLU A 4 -13.42 17.50 12.45
C GLU A 4 -12.89 16.09 12.20
N LEU A 5 -13.80 15.15 11.93
CA LEU A 5 -13.44 13.80 11.55
C LEU A 5 -12.85 13.85 10.14
N ILE A 6 -11.56 13.55 10.01
CA ILE A 6 -10.93 13.42 8.70
C ILE A 6 -11.30 12.03 8.18
N ASP A 7 -12.16 12.01 7.18
CA ASP A 7 -12.55 10.83 6.44
C ASP A 7 -11.37 10.42 5.54
N LEU A 8 -10.52 9.53 6.05
CA LEU A 8 -9.34 9.03 5.35
C LEU A 8 -9.70 8.18 4.12
N ASP A 9 -10.94 7.69 4.02
CA ASP A 9 -11.44 7.00 2.83
C ASP A 9 -11.67 7.99 1.67
N LYS A 10 -11.98 9.26 1.98
CA LYS A 10 -12.14 10.33 0.98
C LYS A 10 -10.87 11.11 0.71
N HIS A 11 -9.98 11.21 1.70
CA HIS A 11 -8.75 11.98 1.63
C HIS A 11 -7.56 11.15 2.15
N PRO A 12 -7.04 10.22 1.34
CA PRO A 12 -5.94 9.37 1.77
C PRO A 12 -4.69 10.19 2.02
N LEU A 13 -4.12 10.02 3.22
CA LEU A 13 -2.80 10.51 3.59
C LEU A 13 -1.85 9.32 3.64
N VAL A 14 -0.92 9.25 2.70
CA VAL A 14 0.04 8.13 2.60
C VAL A 14 1.43 8.63 2.86
N VAL A 15 2.12 8.01 3.81
CA VAL A 15 3.54 8.26 4.11
C VAL A 15 4.32 7.04 3.65
N ALA A 16 5.17 7.22 2.64
CA ALA A 16 6.15 6.22 2.22
C ALA A 16 7.48 6.54 2.89
N VAL A 17 8.10 5.53 3.49
CA VAL A 17 9.44 5.61 4.07
C VAL A 17 10.32 4.62 3.33
N GLU A 18 11.35 5.11 2.66
CA GLU A 18 12.33 4.28 1.98
C GLU A 18 13.37 3.72 2.96
N ALA A 19 14.12 2.70 2.51
CA ALA A 19 15.11 2.01 3.34
C ALA A 19 16.27 2.91 3.78
N ASP A 20 16.52 3.99 3.05
CA ASP A 20 17.51 5.02 3.39
C ASP A 20 16.97 6.10 4.35
N GLY A 21 15.70 5.99 4.76
CA GLY A 21 15.02 6.95 5.61
C GLY A 21 14.39 8.12 4.86
N THR A 22 14.43 8.15 3.52
CA THR A 22 13.73 9.14 2.72
C THR A 22 12.23 9.01 2.93
N MET A 23 11.55 10.13 3.18
CA MET A 23 10.12 10.16 3.42
C MET A 23 9.40 10.94 2.32
N VAL A 24 8.35 10.33 1.77
CA VAL A 24 7.44 10.97 0.81
C VAL A 24 6.03 10.96 1.38
N VAL A 25 5.41 12.13 1.43
CA VAL A 25 4.03 12.28 1.92
C VAL A 25 3.12 12.63 0.75
N HIS A 26 2.13 11.78 0.51
CA HIS A 26 1.07 12.00 -0.47
C HIS A 26 -0.22 12.39 0.26
N SER A 27 -0.67 13.63 0.04
CA SER A 27 -1.84 14.23 0.72
C SER A 27 -2.86 14.77 -0.29
N ARG A 28 -3.39 13.89 -1.15
CA ARG A 28 -4.28 14.31 -2.24
C ARG A 28 -5.58 14.90 -1.67
N GLY A 29 -5.85 16.17 -1.97
CA GLY A 29 -7.06 16.87 -1.53
C GLY A 29 -7.00 17.43 -0.10
N ILE A 30 -5.83 17.38 0.55
CA ILE A 30 -5.59 18.02 1.86
C ILE A 30 -4.47 19.05 1.67
N CYS A 31 -4.58 20.22 2.30
CA CYS A 31 -3.45 21.16 2.28
C CYS A 31 -2.26 20.59 3.08
N GLY A 32 -1.03 20.92 2.65
CA GLY A 32 0.19 20.40 3.28
C GLY A 32 0.28 20.70 4.77
N GLU A 33 -0.15 21.90 5.21
CA GLU A 33 -0.16 22.27 6.63
C GLU A 33 -1.12 21.42 7.46
N ARG A 34 -2.31 21.14 6.93
CA ARG A 34 -3.30 20.29 7.60
C ARG A 34 -2.83 18.84 7.65
N ALA A 35 -2.20 18.34 6.58
CA ALA A 35 -1.57 17.02 6.59
C ALA A 35 -0.46 16.94 7.66
N ALA A 36 0.38 17.97 7.78
CA ALA A 36 1.42 18.04 8.80
C ALA A 36 0.86 18.11 10.23
N GLU A 37 -0.27 18.79 10.44
CA GLU A 37 -0.97 18.79 11.73
C GLU A 37 -1.49 17.40 12.10
N VAL A 38 -2.11 16.69 11.15
CA VAL A 38 -2.58 15.31 11.34
C VAL A 38 -1.44 14.38 11.73
N LEU A 39 -0.31 14.46 11.02
CA LEU A 39 0.89 13.66 11.33
C LEU A 39 1.45 13.96 12.71
N ARG A 40 1.46 15.24 13.14
CA ARG A 40 1.87 15.61 14.49
C ARG A 40 0.92 15.07 15.55
N SER A 41 -0.39 15.17 15.35
CA SER A 41 -1.37 14.61 16.28
C SER A 41 -1.26 13.09 16.39
N ALA A 42 -1.02 12.40 15.27
CA ALA A 42 -0.76 10.96 15.26
C ALA A 42 0.52 10.61 16.04
N ALA A 43 1.60 11.36 15.82
CA ALA A 43 2.85 11.20 16.58
C ALA A 43 2.64 11.39 18.08
N SER A 44 1.95 12.46 18.51
CA SER A 44 1.65 12.69 19.93
C SER A 44 0.79 11.59 20.54
N ALA A 45 -0.17 11.03 19.78
CA ALA A 45 -0.97 9.91 20.26
C ALA A 45 -0.14 8.62 20.42
N LEU A 46 0.78 8.35 19.49
CA LEU A 46 1.71 7.22 19.56
C LEU A 46 2.66 7.37 20.77
N GLU A 47 3.22 8.55 20.97
CA GLU A 47 4.09 8.87 22.11
C GLU A 47 3.34 8.72 23.44
N ALA A 48 2.09 9.21 23.53
CA ALA A 48 1.28 9.07 24.74
C ALA A 48 0.93 7.60 25.06
N GLY A 49 0.78 6.76 24.03
CA GLY A 49 0.58 5.33 24.18
C GLY A 49 1.87 4.53 24.43
N HIS A 50 3.04 5.15 24.24
CA HIS A 50 4.32 4.48 24.40
C HIS A 50 4.69 4.37 25.89
N PRO A 51 4.99 3.17 26.39
CA PRO A 51 5.41 3.02 27.78
C PRO A 51 6.76 3.72 28.05
N PRO A 52 7.06 4.12 29.29
CA PRO A 52 8.28 4.89 29.61
C PRO A 52 9.58 4.06 29.53
N TYR A 53 9.51 2.77 29.20
CA TYR A 53 10.66 1.88 29.06
C TYR A 53 11.05 1.72 27.58
N PRO A 54 12.31 1.33 27.29
CA PRO A 54 12.78 1.14 25.93
C PRO A 54 11.85 0.19 25.17
N CYS A 55 11.31 0.66 24.04
CA CYS A 55 10.63 -0.23 23.12
C CYS A 55 11.69 -1.10 22.45
N THR A 56 11.66 -2.39 22.76
CA THR A 56 12.24 -3.38 21.88
C THR A 56 11.21 -3.58 20.77
N PRO A 57 11.49 -3.18 19.52
CA PRO A 57 10.66 -3.65 18.41
C PRO A 57 10.64 -5.17 18.55
N GLY A 58 9.43 -5.75 18.66
CA GLY A 58 9.33 -7.20 18.62
C GLY A 58 10.12 -7.69 17.41
N VAL A 59 10.93 -8.74 17.58
CA VAL A 59 11.51 -9.42 16.42
C VAL A 59 10.35 -9.59 15.45
N PRO A 60 10.45 -9.09 14.20
CA PRO A 60 9.41 -9.30 13.22
C PRO A 60 9.07 -10.78 13.30
N GLY A 61 7.80 -11.10 13.63
CA GLY A 61 7.34 -12.48 13.63
C GLY A 61 7.83 -13.10 12.32
N PRO A 62 8.24 -14.39 12.33
CA PRO A 62 8.98 -15.00 11.23
C PRO A 62 8.38 -14.51 9.93
N VAL A 63 9.20 -13.81 9.13
CA VAL A 63 8.82 -13.41 7.78
C VAL A 63 8.33 -14.70 7.16
N GLY A 64 7.01 -14.80 6.95
CA GLY A 64 6.39 -15.96 6.31
C GLY A 64 7.22 -16.26 5.06
N PRO A 65 7.47 -17.55 4.79
CA PRO A 65 8.62 -18.05 4.05
C PRO A 65 9.02 -17.07 2.95
N SER A 66 10.22 -16.51 3.08
CA SER A 66 10.85 -15.70 2.05
C SER A 66 10.75 -16.48 0.75
N ALA A 67 9.87 -16.03 -0.16
CA ALA A 67 9.63 -16.64 -1.45
C ALA A 67 10.81 -16.35 -2.39
N GLY A 68 11.99 -16.81 -1.99
CA GLY A 68 13.22 -16.79 -2.76
C GLY A 68 13.52 -18.20 -3.26
N GLU A 69 12.54 -18.89 -3.84
CA GLU A 69 12.75 -20.09 -4.65
C GLU A 69 11.43 -20.45 -5.35
N GLY A 70 11.33 -20.10 -6.64
CA GLY A 70 10.43 -20.73 -7.59
C GLY A 70 8.93 -20.79 -7.25
N TRP A 71 8.26 -19.65 -7.02
CA TRP A 71 6.80 -19.62 -7.08
C TRP A 71 6.33 -19.53 -8.52
N TYR A 72 6.25 -20.69 -9.18
CA TYR A 72 5.22 -20.86 -10.22
C TYR A 72 3.88 -20.76 -9.52
N VAL A 73 3.20 -19.62 -9.69
CA VAL A 73 1.85 -19.36 -9.21
C VAL A 73 0.92 -20.34 -9.93
N SER A 74 0.69 -21.52 -9.35
CA SER A 74 -0.11 -22.58 -9.98
C SER A 74 -1.59 -22.23 -10.09
N ASP A 75 -2.03 -21.12 -9.46
CA ASP A 75 -3.41 -20.62 -9.51
C ASP A 75 -3.55 -19.18 -10.06
N LEU A 76 -2.44 -18.46 -10.32
CA LEU A 76 -2.41 -17.04 -10.72
C LEU A 76 -3.27 -16.13 -9.82
N THR A 77 -3.43 -16.50 -8.55
CA THR A 77 -4.18 -15.74 -7.56
C THR A 77 -3.31 -15.30 -6.40
N TRP A 78 -3.61 -14.15 -5.81
CA TRP A 78 -2.92 -13.64 -4.63
C TRP A 78 -3.94 -13.10 -3.62
N SER A 79 -3.70 -13.30 -2.32
CA SER A 79 -4.58 -12.80 -1.26
C SER A 79 -3.90 -11.69 -0.47
N ASP A 80 -4.58 -10.57 -0.28
CA ASP A 80 -4.08 -9.50 0.58
C ASP A 80 -4.30 -9.80 2.08
N SER A 81 -3.74 -8.95 2.94
CA SER A 81 -3.87 -9.09 4.39
C SER A 81 -5.30 -8.94 4.92
N SER A 82 -6.23 -8.45 4.09
CA SER A 82 -7.66 -8.38 4.44
C SER A 82 -8.43 -9.65 4.06
N GLY A 83 -7.77 -10.61 3.40
CA GLY A 83 -8.36 -11.85 2.91
C GLY A 83 -9.06 -11.71 1.56
N ARG A 84 -8.90 -10.57 0.87
CA ARG A 84 -9.44 -10.40 -0.50
C ARG A 84 -8.50 -11.07 -1.49
N VAL A 85 -9.10 -11.82 -2.42
CA VAL A 85 -8.39 -12.55 -3.48
C VAL A 85 -8.34 -11.69 -4.75
N TRP A 86 -7.16 -11.67 -5.36
CA TRP A 86 -6.83 -10.96 -6.60
C TRP A 86 -6.43 -11.99 -7.66
N ASP A 87 -7.07 -11.93 -8.83
CA ASP A 87 -6.63 -12.69 -10.01
C ASP A 87 -5.56 -11.88 -10.75
N LEU A 88 -4.36 -12.43 -10.88
CA LEU A 88 -3.20 -11.79 -11.51
C LEU A 88 -3.24 -11.84 -13.04
N ARG A 89 -4.17 -12.60 -13.63
CA ARG A 89 -4.46 -12.57 -15.09
C ARG A 89 -5.20 -11.31 -15.48
N GLU A 90 -5.96 -10.75 -14.55
CA GLU A 90 -6.80 -9.59 -14.80
C GLU A 90 -5.99 -8.30 -14.81
N SER A 91 -6.48 -7.35 -15.60
CA SER A 91 -6.04 -5.96 -15.49
C SER A 91 -7.01 -5.20 -14.60
N TYR A 92 -6.47 -4.31 -13.78
CA TYR A 92 -7.23 -3.53 -12.82
C TYR A 92 -7.15 -2.06 -13.16
N ARG A 93 -8.30 -1.38 -13.09
CA ARG A 93 -8.42 0.05 -13.29
C ARG A 93 -8.52 0.75 -11.93
N SER A 94 -7.71 1.77 -11.74
CA SER A 94 -7.79 2.63 -10.55
C SER A 94 -8.76 3.80 -10.71
N ALA A 95 -9.05 4.51 -9.62
CA ALA A 95 -9.85 5.75 -9.61
C ALA A 95 -9.30 6.86 -10.54
N GLY A 96 -8.04 6.78 -10.96
CA GLY A 96 -7.42 7.69 -11.93
C GLY A 96 -7.41 7.18 -13.38
N ASN A 97 -8.17 6.12 -13.69
CA ASN A 97 -8.13 5.42 -14.98
C ASN A 97 -6.77 4.82 -15.36
N LEU A 98 -5.84 4.68 -14.41
CA LEU A 98 -4.60 3.94 -14.65
C LEU A 98 -4.93 2.45 -14.75
N LEU A 99 -4.42 1.82 -15.81
CA LEU A 99 -4.56 0.39 -16.05
C LEU A 99 -3.32 -0.32 -15.51
N TRP A 100 -3.52 -1.11 -14.45
CA TRP A 100 -2.52 -1.91 -13.80
C TRP A 100 -2.63 -3.36 -14.26
N HIS A 101 -1.49 -3.96 -14.58
CA HIS A 101 -1.39 -5.38 -14.90
C HIS A 101 -0.20 -5.97 -14.15
N TRP A 102 -0.32 -7.23 -13.76
CA TRP A 102 0.77 -7.94 -13.13
C TRP A 102 1.93 -8.12 -14.13
N THR A 103 3.16 -7.90 -13.68
CA THR A 103 4.35 -8.00 -14.53
C THR A 103 4.85 -9.43 -14.70
N GLY A 104 4.24 -10.40 -14.03
CA GLY A 104 4.78 -11.76 -13.90
C GLY A 104 5.81 -11.89 -12.75
N GLN A 105 6.07 -10.82 -12.01
CA GLN A 105 7.06 -10.79 -10.93
C GLN A 105 6.43 -10.43 -9.59
N VAL A 106 7.14 -10.76 -8.52
CA VAL A 106 6.80 -10.36 -7.15
C VAL A 106 7.97 -9.58 -6.54
N ASP A 107 7.69 -8.76 -5.53
CA ASP A 107 8.72 -8.08 -4.77
C ASP A 107 9.42 -9.02 -3.76
N ARG A 108 10.36 -8.48 -2.97
CA ARG A 108 11.10 -9.25 -1.96
C ARG A 108 10.22 -9.85 -0.86
N ARG A 109 8.98 -9.40 -0.72
CA ARG A 109 8.00 -9.86 0.26
C ARG A 109 6.98 -10.82 -0.37
N GLY A 110 7.12 -11.15 -1.66
CA GLY A 110 6.18 -12.00 -2.38
C GLY A 110 4.91 -11.28 -2.83
N VAL A 111 4.88 -9.93 -2.81
CA VAL A 111 3.73 -9.15 -3.27
C VAL A 111 3.82 -8.94 -4.78
N PRO A 112 2.74 -9.17 -5.56
CA PRO A 112 2.73 -8.99 -7.01
C PRO A 112 3.21 -7.59 -7.42
N LEU A 113 4.16 -7.52 -8.34
CA LEU A 113 4.57 -6.27 -8.96
C LEU A 113 3.59 -5.94 -10.09
N MET A 114 3.00 -4.77 -10.00
CA MET A 114 2.04 -4.24 -10.95
C MET A 114 2.72 -3.15 -11.77
N SER A 115 2.41 -3.10 -13.07
CA SER A 115 2.82 -1.97 -13.90
C SER A 115 1.65 -1.33 -14.62
N THR A 116 1.78 -0.03 -14.88
CA THR A 116 0.87 0.66 -15.79
C THR A 116 1.10 0.17 -17.22
N GLY A 117 0.07 0.02 -18.06
CA GLY A 117 0.16 -0.50 -19.45
C GLY A 117 1.29 0.03 -20.34
N THR A 118 1.85 1.20 -20.04
CA THR A 118 3.02 1.81 -20.72
C THR A 118 4.38 1.45 -20.10
N GLY A 119 4.42 0.64 -19.04
CA GLY A 119 5.63 0.27 -18.28
C GLY A 119 6.24 1.40 -17.44
N SER A 120 5.67 2.62 -17.46
CA SER A 120 6.26 3.82 -16.86
C SER A 120 6.28 3.83 -15.34
N VAL A 121 5.47 3.00 -14.68
CA VAL A 121 5.40 2.89 -13.22
C VAL A 121 5.28 1.42 -12.86
N VAL A 122 6.17 0.93 -12.01
CA VAL A 122 6.16 -0.41 -11.42
C VAL A 122 6.08 -0.28 -9.90
N GLN A 123 5.09 -0.91 -9.28
CA GLN A 123 4.86 -0.86 -7.84
C GLN A 123 4.26 -2.17 -7.33
N SER A 124 4.53 -2.55 -6.09
CA SER A 124 3.86 -3.69 -5.44
C SER A 124 2.35 -3.46 -5.34
N LEU A 125 1.54 -4.51 -5.48
CA LEU A 125 0.08 -4.44 -5.45
C LEU A 125 -0.45 -3.78 -4.16
N ASP A 126 0.17 -4.02 -3.00
CA ASP A 126 -0.15 -3.33 -1.75
C ASP A 126 -0.02 -1.80 -1.86
N VAL A 127 1.05 -1.31 -2.48
CA VAL A 127 1.27 0.13 -2.73
C VAL A 127 0.22 0.65 -3.71
N VAL A 128 -0.11 -0.16 -4.73
CA VAL A 128 -1.15 0.22 -5.69
C VAL A 128 -2.51 0.34 -5.01
N LEU A 129 -2.86 -0.58 -4.10
CA LEU A 129 -4.08 -0.52 -3.31
C LEU A 129 -4.10 0.71 -2.41
N ALA A 130 -3.01 0.99 -1.70
CA ALA A 130 -2.94 2.12 -0.79
C ALA A 130 -3.10 3.48 -1.52
N LEU A 131 -2.49 3.63 -2.70
CA LEU A 131 -2.43 4.91 -3.41
C LEU A 131 -3.53 5.11 -4.45
N TYR A 132 -4.01 4.02 -5.05
CA TYR A 132 -4.86 4.08 -6.24
C TYR A 132 -6.18 3.31 -6.09
N ALA A 133 -6.52 2.84 -4.89
CA ALA A 133 -7.85 2.30 -4.63
C ALA A 133 -8.98 3.33 -4.91
N PRO A 134 -10.21 2.85 -5.18
CA PRO A 134 -10.56 1.46 -5.42
C PRO A 134 -9.97 0.94 -6.74
N LEU A 135 -9.55 -0.33 -6.74
CA LEU A 135 -9.22 -1.07 -7.95
C LEU A 135 -10.40 -1.94 -8.36
N VAL A 136 -10.83 -1.78 -9.61
CA VAL A 136 -11.90 -2.57 -10.23
C VAL A 136 -11.34 -3.35 -11.40
N VAL A 137 -11.85 -4.56 -11.63
CA VAL A 137 -11.47 -5.34 -12.83
C VAL A 137 -11.83 -4.51 -14.06
N ALA A 138 -10.86 -4.31 -14.95
CA ALA A 138 -11.03 -3.46 -16.12
C ALA A 138 -11.92 -4.10 -17.20
N GLY A 139 -12.32 -5.36 -17.01
CA GLY A 139 -13.08 -6.19 -17.95
C GLY A 139 -12.15 -6.82 -18.99
N GLY A 140 -12.17 -8.15 -19.08
CA GLY A 140 -11.38 -8.90 -20.05
C GLY A 140 -11.86 -8.70 -21.50
N ARG A 141 -10.90 -8.63 -22.43
CA ARG A 141 -11.14 -9.02 -23.82
C ARG A 141 -11.46 -10.52 -23.84
N GLY A 142 -12.54 -10.88 -24.53
CA GLY A 142 -12.70 -12.23 -25.08
C GLY A 142 -11.68 -12.53 -26.17
#